data_AF-A0A949WH54-F1
#
_entry.id   AF-A0A949WH54-F1
#
_cell.length_a   1.000
_cell.length_b   1.000
_cell.length_c   1.000
_cell.angle_alpha   90.00
_cell.angle_beta   90.00
_cell.angle_gamma   90.00
#
_symmetry.space_group_name_H-M   'P 1'
#
loop_
_entity.id
_entity.type
_entity.pdbx_description
1 polymer ?
#
loop_
_entity_poly.entity_id
_entity_poly.type
_entity_poly.pdbx_seq_one_letter_code
_entity_poly.pdbx_strand_id
1 'polypeptide(L)'
;MWKKLPEANKLKYKTLISNFASLSEAFSQKSESVEETEGKYIVAPIVNSKFQETVFQKSFNATSEDIANTSYDASIKLDTGEKYLVGIKAFGIDAKDQKIAQFKSASSDWVNIIGKIRENAESCSCKEEINKINEPLYRALALKIAELRNKRLNSSKAQIKGFQGDESEIQAVYHVLMTTKKNELPKIFVGEIPYEPVDIDNIVIEGTTGKVENFKFNDGKHIYVSYTHLRAHESELHLVCR
;
A
#
# COMPACT_ATOMS: atom_id res chain seq x y z
N MET A 1 -6.86 -4.43 -15.14
CA MET A 1 -7.93 -5.42 -14.93
C MET A 1 -9.32 -4.80 -15.00
N TRP A 2 -9.64 -3.78 -14.19
CA TRP A 2 -10.96 -3.14 -14.01
C TRP A 2 -11.72 -2.86 -15.31
N LYS A 3 -11.04 -2.28 -16.31
CA LYS A 3 -11.65 -1.94 -17.61
C LYS A 3 -12.18 -3.17 -18.37
N LYS A 4 -11.63 -4.36 -18.10
CA LYS A 4 -11.99 -5.63 -18.74
C LYS A 4 -13.07 -6.41 -17.98
N LEU A 5 -13.42 -5.98 -16.77
CA LEU A 5 -14.46 -6.65 -15.98
C LEU A 5 -15.86 -6.35 -16.54
N PRO A 6 -16.80 -7.31 -16.50
CA PRO A 6 -18.18 -7.10 -16.94
C PRO A 6 -18.85 -5.93 -16.24
N GLU A 7 -19.57 -5.09 -17.00
CA GLU A 7 -20.27 -3.91 -16.44
C GLU A 7 -21.29 -4.28 -15.36
N ALA A 8 -22.02 -5.38 -15.52
CA ALA A 8 -22.97 -5.86 -14.52
C ALA A 8 -22.28 -6.15 -13.16
N ASN A 9 -21.09 -6.76 -13.20
CA ASN A 9 -20.31 -7.07 -12.00
C ASN A 9 -19.73 -5.80 -11.36
N LYS A 10 -19.27 -4.85 -12.17
CA LYS A 10 -18.82 -3.54 -11.68
C LYS A 10 -19.95 -2.74 -11.03
N LEU A 11 -21.16 -2.79 -11.61
CA LEU A 11 -22.34 -2.16 -11.03
C LEU A 11 -22.71 -2.81 -9.69
N LYS A 12 -22.71 -4.15 -9.61
CA LYS A 12 -22.91 -4.88 -8.36
C LYS A 12 -21.90 -4.48 -7.28
N TYR A 13 -20.61 -4.43 -7.64
CA TYR A 13 -19.54 -3.99 -6.75
C TYR A 13 -19.75 -2.55 -6.26
N LYS A 14 -20.02 -1.62 -7.19
CA LYS A 14 -20.31 -0.21 -6.89
C LYS A 14 -21.49 -0.07 -5.93
N THR A 15 -22.60 -0.75 -6.19
CA THR A 15 -23.79 -0.70 -5.33
C THR A 15 -23.48 -1.18 -3.91
N LEU A 16 -22.80 -2.31 -3.77
CA LEU A 16 -22.45 -2.86 -2.45
C LEU A 16 -21.51 -1.94 -1.66
N ILE A 17 -20.48 -1.40 -2.31
CA ILE A 17 -19.55 -0.44 -1.69
C ILE A 17 -20.27 0.86 -1.31
N SER A 18 -21.09 1.43 -2.19
CA SER A 18 -21.84 2.66 -1.93
C SER A 18 -22.88 2.50 -0.83
N ASN A 19 -23.57 1.35 -0.76
CA ASN A 19 -24.53 1.06 0.31
C ASN A 19 -23.86 0.94 1.68
N PHE A 20 -22.64 0.40 1.74
CA PHE A 20 -21.89 0.39 3.00
C PHE A 20 -21.42 1.81 3.34
N ALA A 21 -20.90 2.54 2.35
CA ALA A 21 -20.45 3.91 2.54
C ALA A 21 -21.59 4.89 2.88
N SER A 22 -22.85 4.61 2.54
CA SER A 22 -23.98 5.45 2.98
C SER A 22 -24.21 5.38 4.50
N LEU A 23 -23.62 4.40 5.19
CA LEU A 23 -23.65 4.30 6.65
C LEU A 23 -22.54 5.12 7.34
N SER A 24 -21.78 5.93 6.59
CA SER A 24 -20.60 6.64 7.14
C SER A 24 -20.93 7.55 8.32
N GLU A 25 -22.13 8.13 8.36
CA GLU A 25 -22.58 8.95 9.49
C GLU A 25 -22.70 8.13 10.78
N ALA A 26 -23.16 6.88 10.72
CA ALA A 26 -23.33 6.02 11.88
C ALA A 26 -22.00 5.62 12.52
N PHE A 27 -20.90 5.64 11.76
CA PHE A 27 -19.54 5.33 12.23
C PHE A 27 -18.70 6.59 12.51
N SER A 28 -19.21 7.77 12.20
CA SER A 28 -18.52 9.02 12.46
C SER A 28 -18.74 9.41 13.91
N GLN A 29 -17.67 9.37 14.71
CA GLN A 29 -17.69 9.96 16.05
C GLN A 29 -18.00 11.45 15.91
N LYS A 30 -19.11 11.91 16.53
CA LYS A 30 -19.39 13.33 16.66
C LYS A 30 -18.25 13.94 17.48
N SER A 31 -17.39 14.74 16.85
CA SER A 31 -16.45 15.55 17.62
C SER A 31 -17.26 16.57 18.42
N GLU A 32 -17.09 16.61 19.74
CA GLU A 32 -17.75 17.54 20.68
C GLU A 32 -17.38 19.03 20.44
N SER A 33 -16.73 19.37 19.33
CA SER A 33 -16.16 20.69 19.06
C SER A 33 -16.54 21.24 17.67
N VAL A 34 -17.74 20.94 17.19
CA VAL A 34 -18.33 21.71 16.10
C VAL A 34 -19.48 22.49 16.70
N GLU A 35 -19.15 23.66 17.26
CA GLU A 35 -20.12 24.75 17.33
C GLU A 35 -20.84 24.80 15.99
N GLU A 36 -22.16 24.84 16.06
CA GLU A 36 -23.14 24.91 14.97
C GLU A 36 -22.77 26.03 13.99
N THR A 37 -21.76 25.79 13.16
CA THR A 37 -21.56 26.54 11.94
C THR A 37 -22.60 25.99 10.99
N GLU A 38 -23.49 26.86 10.52
CA GLU A 38 -24.68 26.61 9.70
C GLU A 38 -24.42 25.88 8.35
N GLY A 39 -23.24 25.30 8.15
CA GLY A 39 -22.92 24.41 7.04
C GLY A 39 -23.19 22.95 7.39
N LYS A 40 -23.85 22.21 6.47
CA LYS A 40 -23.97 20.75 6.57
C LYS A 40 -22.58 20.13 6.74
N TYR A 41 -22.30 19.57 7.91
CA TYR A 41 -21.12 18.74 8.13
C TYR A 41 -21.21 17.49 7.24
N ILE A 42 -20.31 17.37 6.26
CA ILE A 42 -20.30 16.22 5.34
C ILE A 42 -19.25 15.22 5.82
N VAL A 43 -19.70 14.01 6.15
CA VAL A 43 -18.80 12.92 6.52
C VAL A 43 -18.08 12.36 5.28
N ALA A 44 -16.81 11.98 5.46
CA ALA A 44 -16.08 11.25 4.43
C ALA A 44 -16.68 9.83 4.29
N PRO A 45 -16.79 9.28 3.07
CA PRO A 45 -17.15 7.88 2.87
C PRO A 45 -16.21 6.95 3.64
N ILE A 46 -16.78 5.98 4.34
CA ILE A 46 -16.04 4.93 5.04
C ILE A 46 -16.00 3.69 4.14
N VAL A 47 -14.79 3.16 3.96
CA VAL A 47 -14.53 1.88 3.31
C VAL A 47 -13.85 0.98 4.33
N ASN A 48 -14.48 -0.13 4.67
CA ASN A 48 -13.88 -1.17 5.50
C ASN A 48 -13.12 -2.17 4.60
N SER A 49 -11.86 -2.45 4.91
CA SER A 49 -11.00 -3.29 4.07
C SER A 49 -11.52 -4.72 3.92
N LYS A 50 -11.93 -5.37 5.03
CA LYS A 50 -12.47 -6.75 4.99
C LYS A 50 -13.81 -6.84 4.27
N PHE A 51 -14.65 -5.82 4.42
CA PHE A 51 -15.87 -5.72 3.64
C PHE A 51 -15.57 -5.56 2.14
N GLN A 52 -14.61 -4.70 1.79
CA GLN A 52 -14.18 -4.48 0.40
C GLN A 52 -13.66 -5.77 -0.23
N GLU A 53 -12.82 -6.53 0.47
CA GLU A 53 -12.31 -7.84 0.02
C GLU A 53 -13.47 -8.81 -0.26
N THR A 54 -14.39 -8.96 0.70
CA THR A 54 -15.56 -9.83 0.57
C THR A 54 -16.47 -9.44 -0.61
N VAL A 55 -16.74 -8.14 -0.74
CA VAL A 55 -17.60 -7.61 -1.80
C VAL A 55 -16.92 -7.73 -3.17
N PHE A 56 -15.60 -7.58 -3.24
CA PHE A 56 -14.84 -7.81 -4.47
C PHE A 56 -14.97 -9.27 -4.92
N GLN A 57 -14.68 -10.21 -4.02
CA GLN A 57 -14.80 -11.65 -4.28
C GLN A 57 -16.21 -12.02 -4.76
N LYS A 58 -17.25 -11.55 -4.06
CA LYS A 58 -18.66 -11.80 -4.40
C LYS A 58 -19.11 -11.16 -5.72
N SER A 59 -18.56 -10.00 -6.07
CA SER A 59 -19.00 -9.26 -7.26
C SER A 59 -18.37 -9.80 -8.53
N PHE A 60 -17.13 -10.28 -8.44
CA PHE A 60 -16.36 -10.72 -9.60
C PHE A 60 -16.14 -12.24 -9.65
N ASN A 61 -16.79 -12.99 -8.77
CA ASN A 61 -16.59 -14.44 -8.61
C ASN A 61 -15.09 -14.79 -8.44
N ALA A 62 -14.39 -13.96 -7.68
CA ALA A 62 -12.95 -14.11 -7.46
C ALA A 62 -12.71 -15.12 -6.33
N THR A 63 -11.62 -15.87 -6.43
CA THR A 63 -11.17 -16.80 -5.39
C THR A 63 -10.47 -16.02 -4.28
N SER A 64 -10.77 -16.36 -3.02
CA SER A 64 -10.07 -15.76 -1.88
C SER A 64 -8.65 -16.29 -1.76
N GLU A 65 -7.69 -15.37 -1.70
CA GLU A 65 -6.26 -15.67 -1.54
C GLU A 65 -5.76 -15.36 -0.10
N ASP A 66 -6.66 -14.98 0.80
CA ASP A 66 -6.39 -14.65 2.20
C ASP A 66 -6.06 -15.91 3.02
N ILE A 67 -4.85 -16.44 2.80
CA ILE A 67 -4.22 -17.50 3.59
C ILE A 67 -2.98 -16.89 4.22
N ALA A 68 -2.91 -16.87 5.54
CA ALA A 68 -1.72 -16.41 6.25
C ALA A 68 -1.31 -14.96 5.83
N ASN A 69 -0.02 -14.71 5.59
CA ASN A 69 0.54 -13.38 5.30
C ASN A 69 0.73 -13.13 3.78
N THR A 70 -0.12 -13.68 2.91
CA THR A 70 -0.03 -13.49 1.46
C THR A 70 -0.13 -12.00 1.08
N SER A 71 0.52 -11.65 -0.03
CA SER A 71 0.47 -10.29 -0.58
C SER A 71 -0.81 -9.96 -1.35
N TYR A 72 -1.69 -10.95 -1.59
CA TYR A 72 -2.86 -10.86 -2.46
C TYR A 72 -4.13 -11.27 -1.71
N ASP A 73 -5.23 -10.56 -1.96
CA ASP A 73 -6.51 -10.77 -1.27
C ASP A 73 -7.49 -11.60 -2.11
N ALA A 74 -7.34 -11.54 -3.44
CA ALA A 74 -8.18 -12.30 -4.36
C ALA A 74 -7.44 -12.69 -5.65
N SER A 75 -7.94 -13.69 -6.34
CA SER A 75 -7.53 -14.07 -7.68
C SER A 75 -8.72 -14.19 -8.62
N ILE A 76 -8.56 -13.74 -9.85
CA ILE A 76 -9.64 -13.72 -10.83
C ILE A 76 -9.13 -14.14 -12.21
N LYS A 77 -9.90 -15.02 -12.86
CA LYS A 77 -9.74 -15.38 -14.26
C LYS A 77 -10.86 -14.70 -15.06
N LEU A 78 -10.50 -13.94 -16.08
CA LEU A 78 -11.46 -13.33 -16.99
C LEU A 78 -11.90 -14.34 -18.05
N ASP A 79 -13.06 -14.09 -18.66
CA ASP A 79 -13.59 -14.92 -19.76
C ASP A 79 -12.66 -14.93 -20.98
N THR A 80 -11.87 -13.86 -21.16
CA THR A 80 -10.79 -13.73 -22.15
C THR A 80 -9.60 -14.65 -21.88
N GLY A 81 -9.57 -15.33 -20.73
CA GLY A 81 -8.48 -16.22 -20.29
C GLY A 81 -7.42 -15.54 -19.44
N GLU A 82 -7.42 -14.21 -19.36
CA GLU A 82 -6.44 -13.42 -18.60
C GLU A 82 -6.60 -13.64 -17.09
N LYS A 83 -5.47 -13.73 -16.38
CA LYS A 83 -5.43 -14.07 -14.95
C LYS A 83 -4.80 -12.95 -14.14
N TYR A 84 -5.46 -12.62 -13.03
CA TYR A 84 -5.04 -11.54 -12.14
C TYR A 84 -4.98 -12.00 -10.70
N LEU A 85 -3.86 -11.71 -10.03
CA LEU A 85 -3.74 -11.64 -8.58
C LEU A 85 -4.00 -10.20 -8.14
N VAL A 86 -4.89 -10.03 -7.17
CA VAL A 86 -5.42 -8.73 -6.78
C VAL A 86 -5.08 -8.46 -5.31
N GLY A 87 -4.28 -7.43 -5.08
CA GLY A 87 -4.16 -6.80 -3.77
C GLY A 87 -5.20 -5.70 -3.63
N ILE A 88 -5.97 -5.70 -2.55
CA ILE A 88 -7.10 -4.80 -2.30
C ILE A 88 -6.68 -3.77 -1.25
N LYS A 89 -6.87 -2.49 -1.56
CA LYS A 89 -6.55 -1.37 -0.65
C LYS A 89 -7.65 -0.32 -0.63
N ALA A 90 -7.69 0.43 0.46
CA ALA A 90 -8.49 1.65 0.56
C ALA A 90 -7.71 2.74 1.30
N PHE A 91 -7.82 3.98 0.82
CA PHE A 91 -7.22 5.17 1.44
C PHE A 91 -7.95 6.45 1.01
N GLY A 92 -7.63 7.60 1.61
CA GLY A 92 -8.17 8.90 1.16
C GLY A 92 -7.52 9.34 -0.15
N ILE A 93 -8.25 10.03 -1.04
CA ILE A 93 -7.72 10.50 -2.34
C ILE A 93 -6.49 11.42 -2.21
N ASP A 94 -6.32 12.05 -1.06
CA ASP A 94 -5.22 12.95 -0.72
C ASP A 94 -4.10 12.28 0.10
N ALA A 95 -4.23 10.98 0.35
CA ALA A 95 -3.26 10.26 1.14
C ALA A 95 -1.95 10.11 0.36
N LYS A 96 -0.92 10.84 0.83
CA LYS A 96 0.34 11.06 0.11
C LYS A 96 1.12 9.77 -0.17
N ASP A 97 1.24 8.92 0.84
CA ASP A 97 2.09 7.74 0.77
C ASP A 97 1.25 6.52 1.24
N GLN A 98 1.25 5.42 0.48
CA GLN A 98 0.52 4.18 0.79
C GLN A 98 1.40 3.01 1.21
N LYS A 99 1.09 2.43 2.37
CA LYS A 99 1.90 1.35 2.94
C LYS A 99 1.76 0.08 2.10
N ILE A 100 2.87 -0.37 1.54
CA ILE A 100 2.95 -1.56 0.69
C ILE A 100 3.61 -2.75 1.38
N ALA A 101 4.42 -2.52 2.43
CA ALA A 101 5.02 -3.60 3.21
C ALA A 101 5.28 -3.19 4.67
N GLN A 102 5.34 -4.19 5.53
CA GLN A 102 5.83 -4.10 6.91
C GLN A 102 6.65 -5.34 7.20
N PHE A 103 7.80 -5.14 7.84
CA PHE A 103 8.68 -6.20 8.29
C PHE A 103 8.55 -6.30 9.81
N LYS A 104 8.41 -7.51 10.36
CA LYS A 104 8.19 -7.72 11.80
C LYS A 104 9.46 -8.15 12.55
N SER A 105 10.50 -8.56 11.83
CA SER A 105 11.73 -9.09 12.40
C SER A 105 12.92 -8.24 11.98
N ALA A 106 13.59 -7.65 12.97
CA ALA A 106 14.88 -7.01 12.80
C ALA A 106 15.95 -8.06 12.54
N SER A 107 16.59 -8.06 11.37
CA SER A 107 17.96 -8.57 11.35
C SER A 107 18.82 -7.58 12.14
N SER A 108 19.70 -8.05 13.02
CA SER A 108 20.72 -7.24 13.72
C SER A 108 21.40 -6.21 12.81
N ASP A 109 21.58 -6.57 11.54
CA ASP A 109 22.21 -5.75 10.52
C ASP A 109 21.49 -4.44 10.21
N TRP A 110 20.15 -4.41 10.25
CA TRP A 110 19.38 -3.20 9.91
C TRP A 110 19.50 -2.17 11.02
N VAL A 111 19.45 -2.62 12.28
CA VAL A 111 19.65 -1.78 13.46
C VAL A 111 21.03 -1.11 13.39
N ASN A 112 22.07 -1.87 13.04
CA ASN A 112 23.42 -1.33 12.89
C ASN A 112 23.52 -0.28 11.78
N ILE A 113 22.89 -0.53 10.61
CA ILE A 113 22.87 0.44 9.50
C ILE A 113 22.14 1.72 9.94
N ILE A 114 20.98 1.61 10.59
CA ILE A 114 20.19 2.76 11.06
C ILE A 114 20.94 3.54 12.14
N GLY A 115 21.62 2.86 13.08
CA GLY A 115 22.48 3.50 14.07
C GLY A 115 23.57 4.33 13.41
N LYS A 116 24.27 3.74 12.44
CA LYS A 116 25.33 4.42 11.70
C LYS A 116 24.83 5.61 10.87
N ILE A 117 23.63 5.51 10.29
CA ILE A 117 22.98 6.64 9.60
C ILE A 117 22.78 7.83 10.55
N ARG A 118 22.37 7.56 11.80
CA ARG A 118 22.18 8.59 12.83
C ARG A 118 23.51 9.20 13.26
N GLU A 119 24.50 8.37 13.57
CA GLU A 119 25.84 8.81 13.97
C GLU A 119 26.49 9.70 12.89
N ASN A 120 26.42 9.30 11.63
CA ASN A 120 26.92 10.10 10.52
C ASN A 120 26.26 11.49 10.46
N ALA A 121 24.95 11.55 10.73
CA ALA A 121 24.21 12.79 10.67
C ALA A 121 24.57 13.77 11.80
N GLU A 122 25.03 13.30 12.96
CA GLU A 122 25.49 14.16 14.07
C GLU A 122 26.70 15.01 13.69
N SER A 123 27.53 14.51 12.76
CA SER A 123 28.72 15.21 12.26
C SER A 123 28.45 16.16 11.08
N CYS A 124 27.20 16.21 10.58
CA CYS A 124 26.83 16.98 9.40
C CYS A 124 26.10 18.28 9.78
N SER A 125 26.29 19.32 8.97
CA SER A 125 25.68 20.63 9.19
C SER A 125 24.39 20.86 8.37
N CYS A 126 24.24 20.14 7.25
CA CYS A 126 23.10 20.29 6.36
C CYS A 126 22.61 18.97 5.75
N LYS A 127 21.43 19.01 5.12
CA LYS A 127 20.77 17.85 4.52
C LYS A 127 21.59 17.24 3.39
N GLU A 128 22.27 18.06 2.61
CA GLU A 128 23.08 17.65 1.47
C GLU A 128 24.29 16.80 1.93
N GLU A 129 24.94 17.21 3.03
CA GLU A 129 26.03 16.45 3.65
C GLU A 129 25.53 15.12 4.22
N ILE A 130 24.41 15.14 4.94
CA ILE A 130 23.77 13.92 5.48
C ILE A 130 23.48 12.95 4.34
N ASN A 131 22.84 13.43 3.27
CA ASN A 131 22.51 12.60 2.11
C ASN A 131 23.75 12.02 1.44
N LYS A 132 24.81 12.81 1.28
CA LYS A 132 26.05 12.38 0.65
C LYS A 132 26.77 11.30 1.47
N ILE A 133 26.91 11.51 2.79
CA ILE A 133 27.59 10.57 3.67
C ILE A 133 26.77 9.28 3.87
N ASN A 134 25.44 9.39 3.94
CA ASN A 134 24.55 8.25 4.16
C ASN A 134 24.10 7.55 2.89
N GLU A 135 24.42 8.04 1.68
CA GLU A 135 24.00 7.40 0.42
C GLU A 135 24.31 5.90 0.39
N PRO A 136 25.53 5.43 0.76
CA PRO A 136 25.84 4.00 0.71
C PRO A 136 25.01 3.18 1.71
N LEU A 137 24.68 3.76 2.86
CA LEU A 137 23.87 3.13 3.90
C LEU A 137 22.39 3.07 3.50
N TYR A 138 21.86 4.16 2.93
CA TYR A 138 20.52 4.20 2.34
C TYR A 138 20.40 3.19 1.20
N ARG A 139 21.41 3.09 0.33
CA ARG A 139 21.46 2.09 -0.75
C ARG A 139 21.47 0.67 -0.22
N ALA A 140 22.34 0.36 0.74
CA ALA A 140 22.37 -0.97 1.36
C ALA A 140 21.02 -1.35 1.97
N LEU A 141 20.36 -0.39 2.64
CA LEU A 141 19.05 -0.62 3.24
C LEU A 141 17.94 -0.75 2.18
N ALA A 142 17.95 0.06 1.12
CA ALA A 142 17.02 -0.02 -0.01
C ALA A 142 17.09 -1.39 -0.70
N LEU A 143 18.31 -1.89 -0.96
CA LEU A 143 18.54 -3.20 -1.55
C LEU A 143 17.94 -4.31 -0.68
N LYS A 144 18.23 -4.32 0.62
CA LYS A 144 17.67 -5.32 1.55
C LYS A 144 16.14 -5.24 1.61
N ILE A 145 15.56 -4.04 1.61
CA ILE A 145 14.10 -3.84 1.57
C ILE A 145 13.52 -4.43 0.28
N ALA A 146 14.12 -4.11 -0.87
CA ALA A 146 13.67 -4.56 -2.18
C ALA A 146 13.73 -6.09 -2.30
N GLU A 147 14.85 -6.70 -1.90
CA GLU A 147 15.04 -8.16 -1.86
C GLU A 147 13.98 -8.85 -1.00
N LEU A 148 13.76 -8.37 0.24
CA LEU A 148 12.77 -8.96 1.14
C LEU A 148 11.35 -8.82 0.58
N ARG A 149 11.00 -7.66 0.03
CA ARG A 149 9.70 -7.45 -0.60
C ARG A 149 9.50 -8.38 -1.80
N ASN A 150 10.50 -8.47 -2.68
CA ASN A 150 10.44 -9.31 -3.87
C ASN A 150 10.37 -10.79 -3.49
N LYS A 151 11.15 -11.24 -2.50
CA LYS A 151 11.07 -12.59 -1.95
C LYS A 151 9.69 -12.89 -1.39
N ARG A 152 9.06 -11.96 -0.66
CA ARG A 152 7.70 -12.13 -0.15
C ARG A 152 6.67 -12.20 -1.27
N LEU A 153 6.81 -11.37 -2.30
CA LEU A 153 5.93 -11.39 -3.46
C LEU A 153 6.02 -12.73 -4.19
N ASN A 154 7.25 -13.22 -4.42
CA ASN A 154 7.49 -14.53 -5.05
C ASN A 154 6.97 -15.69 -4.19
N SER A 155 7.19 -15.65 -2.88
CA SER A 155 6.62 -16.64 -1.95
C SER A 155 5.10 -16.63 -1.99
N SER A 156 4.48 -15.45 -2.09
CA SER A 156 3.02 -15.34 -2.17
C SER A 156 2.51 -15.95 -3.48
N LYS A 157 3.20 -15.68 -4.60
CA LYS A 157 2.88 -16.27 -5.91
C LYS A 157 2.96 -17.80 -5.90
N ALA A 158 3.91 -18.39 -5.18
CA ALA A 158 4.03 -19.85 -5.07
C ALA A 158 2.90 -20.50 -4.23
N GLN A 159 2.18 -19.72 -3.43
CA GLN A 159 1.16 -20.21 -2.49
C GLN A 159 -0.27 -19.88 -2.93
N ILE A 160 -0.45 -19.24 -4.09
CA ILE A 160 -1.77 -18.85 -4.60
C ILE A 160 -2.66 -20.08 -4.81
N LYS A 161 -3.94 -19.99 -4.44
CA LYS A 161 -4.93 -21.04 -4.65
C LYS A 161 -5.52 -21.02 -6.04
N GLY A 162 -5.89 -19.84 -6.53
CA GLY A 162 -6.70 -19.68 -7.73
C GLY A 162 -6.04 -20.18 -9.01
N PHE A 163 -4.70 -20.34 -9.00
CA PHE A 163 -3.92 -20.72 -10.17
C PHE A 163 -2.84 -21.80 -9.86
N GLN A 164 -3.07 -22.69 -8.88
CA GLN A 164 -2.10 -23.77 -8.58
C GLN A 164 -1.82 -24.65 -9.80
N GLY A 165 -0.53 -24.85 -10.13
CA GLY A 165 -0.10 -25.70 -11.25
C GLY A 165 -0.27 -25.07 -12.63
N ASP A 166 -0.53 -23.76 -12.70
CA ASP A 166 -0.75 -23.03 -13.93
C ASP A 166 0.53 -22.34 -14.42
N GLU A 167 1.02 -22.70 -15.61
CA GLU A 167 2.23 -22.12 -16.20
C GLU A 167 1.98 -20.84 -17.01
N SER A 168 0.72 -20.43 -17.16
CA SER A 168 0.39 -19.24 -17.94
C SER A 168 0.73 -17.93 -17.21
N GLU A 169 0.85 -16.85 -17.98
CA GLU A 169 1.19 -15.54 -17.44
C GLU A 169 0.10 -15.01 -16.48
N ILE A 170 0.49 -14.79 -15.22
CA ILE A 170 -0.38 -14.23 -14.18
C ILE A 170 0.04 -12.79 -13.91
N GLN A 171 -0.88 -11.85 -14.13
CA GLN A 171 -0.67 -10.44 -13.83
C GLN A 171 -1.00 -10.15 -12.37
N ALA A 172 -0.32 -9.17 -11.78
CA ALA A 172 -0.59 -8.75 -10.40
C ALA A 172 -1.00 -7.27 -10.39
N VAL A 173 -2.07 -6.93 -9.68
CA VAL A 173 -2.61 -5.57 -9.62
C VAL A 173 -2.99 -5.19 -8.19
N TYR A 174 -2.78 -3.92 -7.84
CA TYR A 174 -3.45 -3.30 -6.71
C TYR A 174 -4.77 -2.71 -7.19
N HIS A 175 -5.88 -3.16 -6.62
CA HIS A 175 -7.20 -2.58 -6.77
C HIS A 175 -7.51 -1.69 -5.57
N VAL A 176 -7.74 -0.40 -5.83
CA VAL A 176 -7.78 0.62 -4.80
C VAL A 176 -9.11 1.36 -4.80
N LEU A 177 -9.70 1.54 -3.62
CA LEU A 177 -10.77 2.51 -3.39
C LEU A 177 -10.24 3.77 -2.70
N MET A 178 -10.50 4.93 -3.29
CA MET A 178 -10.06 6.23 -2.77
C MET A 178 -11.26 7.09 -2.37
N THR A 179 -11.34 7.50 -1.10
CA THR A 179 -12.47 8.29 -0.60
C THR A 179 -12.14 9.79 -0.60
N THR A 180 -13.15 10.64 -0.86
CA THR A 180 -13.01 12.10 -0.70
C THR A 180 -12.86 12.48 0.77
N LYS A 181 -12.38 13.70 1.02
CA LYS A 181 -12.22 14.20 2.38
C LYS A 181 -13.57 14.53 3.03
N LYS A 182 -13.54 14.77 4.34
CA LYS A 182 -14.64 15.40 5.07
C LYS A 182 -14.91 16.78 4.48
N ASN A 183 -16.17 17.21 4.50
CA ASN A 183 -16.64 18.50 3.96
C ASN A 183 -16.48 18.67 2.44
N GLU A 184 -16.19 17.58 1.70
CA GLU A 184 -16.25 17.53 0.24
C GLU A 184 -17.44 16.69 -0.22
N LEU A 185 -17.86 16.84 -1.47
CA LEU A 185 -18.90 15.99 -2.07
C LEU A 185 -18.50 14.50 -1.96
N PRO A 186 -19.25 13.64 -1.25
CA PRO A 186 -18.85 12.27 -0.97
C PRO A 186 -18.70 11.46 -2.26
N LYS A 187 -17.47 11.03 -2.56
CA LYS A 187 -17.17 10.16 -3.70
C LYS A 187 -16.16 9.09 -3.31
N ILE A 188 -16.27 7.97 -4.02
CA ILE A 188 -15.29 6.88 -3.97
C ILE A 188 -14.78 6.67 -5.39
N PHE A 189 -13.49 6.82 -5.57
CA PHE A 189 -12.80 6.57 -6.83
C PHE A 189 -12.22 5.16 -6.82
N VAL A 190 -12.14 4.56 -8.01
CA VAL A 190 -11.53 3.25 -8.23
C VAL A 190 -10.25 3.45 -9.01
N GLY A 191 -9.14 2.91 -8.52
CA GLY A 191 -7.85 2.94 -9.18
C GLY A 191 -7.24 1.55 -9.28
N GLU A 192 -6.42 1.34 -10.31
CA GLU A 192 -5.59 0.15 -10.41
C GLU A 192 -4.15 0.52 -10.74
N ILE A 193 -3.21 -0.16 -10.09
CA ILE A 193 -1.77 0.02 -10.30
C ILE A 193 -1.13 -1.37 -10.46
N PRO A 194 -0.17 -1.56 -11.39
CA PRO A 194 0.60 -2.80 -11.47
C PRO A 194 1.24 -3.14 -10.12
N TYR A 195 1.13 -4.39 -9.68
CA TYR A 195 1.75 -4.85 -8.44
C TYR A 195 3.03 -5.61 -8.75
N GLU A 196 4.06 -4.85 -9.13
CA GLU A 196 5.34 -5.37 -9.60
C GLU A 196 6.36 -5.58 -8.47
N PRO A 197 7.34 -6.48 -8.65
CA PRO A 197 8.58 -6.47 -7.89
C PRO A 197 9.30 -5.12 -8.02
N VAL A 198 10.07 -4.74 -7.00
CA VAL A 198 11.00 -3.61 -7.08
C VAL A 198 12.11 -3.97 -8.06
N ASP A 199 12.46 -3.06 -8.96
CA ASP A 199 13.58 -3.22 -9.86
C ASP A 199 14.91 -2.90 -9.14
N ILE A 200 15.57 -3.95 -8.67
CA ILE A 200 16.78 -3.85 -7.82
C ILE A 200 17.94 -3.19 -8.57
N ASP A 201 18.07 -3.46 -9.87
CA ASP A 201 19.19 -3.00 -10.68
C ASP A 201 19.11 -1.49 -10.97
N ASN A 202 17.91 -0.91 -10.87
CA ASN A 202 17.63 0.49 -11.16
C ASN A 202 17.40 1.35 -9.90
N ILE A 203 17.83 0.87 -8.71
CA ILE A 203 17.63 1.62 -7.46
C ILE A 203 18.47 2.91 -7.44
N VAL A 204 17.78 4.04 -7.27
CA VAL A 204 18.35 5.38 -7.07
C VAL A 204 17.90 5.94 -5.72
N ILE A 205 18.86 6.39 -4.92
CA ILE A 205 18.59 7.05 -3.63
C ILE A 205 18.30 8.53 -3.85
N GLU A 206 17.15 9.00 -3.37
CA GLU A 206 16.78 10.43 -3.40
C GLU A 206 17.18 11.16 -2.10
N GLY A 207 17.45 10.40 -1.03
CA GLY A 207 17.90 10.92 0.27
C GLY A 207 16.78 11.08 1.29
N THR A 208 17.08 11.78 2.38
CA THR A 208 16.20 11.84 3.55
C THR A 208 14.91 12.65 3.33
N THR A 209 13.80 12.15 3.88
CA THR A 209 12.46 12.77 3.79
C THR A 209 12.03 13.52 5.05
N GLY A 210 12.91 13.65 6.04
CA GLY A 210 12.65 14.35 7.29
C GLY A 210 13.62 13.89 8.36
N LYS A 211 13.23 12.85 9.13
CA LYS A 211 14.16 12.16 10.03
C LYS A 211 15.28 11.51 9.21
N VAL A 212 16.51 11.55 9.70
CA VAL A 212 17.71 11.11 8.96
C VAL A 212 17.66 9.64 8.57
N GLU A 213 16.98 8.81 9.36
CA GLU A 213 16.79 7.39 9.06
C GLU A 213 15.63 7.10 8.09
N ASN A 214 14.77 8.09 7.83
CA ASN A 214 13.75 8.01 6.78
C ASN A 214 14.33 8.53 5.47
N PHE A 215 14.21 7.75 4.42
CA PHE A 215 14.73 8.13 3.11
C PHE A 215 13.82 7.65 2.00
N LYS A 216 13.98 8.26 0.84
CA LYS A 216 13.28 7.93 -0.38
C LYS A 216 14.26 7.32 -1.38
N PHE A 217 13.77 6.33 -2.12
CA PHE A 217 14.45 5.75 -3.26
C PHE A 217 13.43 5.41 -4.35
N ASN A 218 13.87 5.29 -5.59
CA ASN A 218 13.04 4.84 -6.69
C ASN A 218 13.77 3.75 -7.49
N ASP A 219 13.02 3.01 -8.30
CA ASP A 219 13.52 1.95 -9.16
C ASP A 219 13.29 2.24 -10.65
N GLY A 220 13.07 3.51 -11.00
CA GLY A 220 12.65 3.95 -12.33
C GLY A 220 11.16 3.73 -12.65
N LYS A 221 10.43 2.94 -11.84
CA LYS A 221 8.99 2.68 -12.04
C LYS A 221 8.13 3.30 -10.94
N HIS A 222 8.55 3.15 -9.70
CA HIS A 222 7.85 3.60 -8.51
C HIS A 222 8.78 4.37 -7.58
N ILE A 223 8.18 5.25 -6.78
CA ILE A 223 8.88 5.97 -5.72
C ILE A 223 8.51 5.33 -4.39
N TYR A 224 9.53 4.94 -3.63
CA TYR A 224 9.41 4.30 -2.33
C TYR A 224 9.93 5.20 -1.21
N VAL A 225 9.19 5.25 -0.10
CA VAL A 225 9.61 5.93 1.13
C VAL A 225 9.72 4.89 2.23
N SER A 226 10.91 4.80 2.82
CA SER A 226 11.17 3.95 3.98
C SER A 226 10.93 4.75 5.26
N TYR A 227 10.03 4.26 6.11
CA TYR A 227 9.63 4.94 7.33
C TYR A 227 10.03 4.21 8.62
N THR A 228 10.96 4.88 9.28
CA THR A 228 11.45 4.92 10.66
C THR A 228 10.48 4.95 11.87
N HIS A 229 9.42 4.14 11.98
CA HIS A 229 8.55 4.17 13.17
C HIS A 229 9.10 3.35 14.35
N LEU A 230 9.97 3.94 15.16
CA LEU A 230 10.19 3.51 16.55
C LEU A 230 9.11 4.18 17.42
N ARG A 231 7.96 3.52 17.62
CA ARG A 231 7.06 3.89 18.72
C ARG A 231 7.11 2.78 19.77
N ALA A 232 7.12 3.17 21.05
CA ALA A 232 7.24 2.27 22.19
C ALA A 232 6.29 1.07 22.05
N HIS A 233 6.83 -0.13 22.26
CA HIS A 233 6.39 -1.46 21.79
C HIS A 233 6.74 -1.77 20.32
N GLU A 234 7.78 -2.59 20.17
CA GLU A 234 8.17 -3.42 19.03
C GLU A 234 7.38 -3.20 17.71
N SER A 235 7.93 -2.44 16.77
CA SER A 235 7.78 -2.79 15.34
C SER A 235 8.78 -2.05 14.46
N GLU A 236 9.35 -2.77 13.49
CA GLU A 236 10.29 -2.21 12.52
C GLU A 236 9.62 -1.93 11.17
N LEU A 237 9.17 -0.68 11.05
CA LEU A 237 9.25 0.14 9.84
C LEU A 237 8.39 -0.25 8.64
N HIS A 238 7.78 0.76 8.03
CA HIS A 238 6.86 0.59 6.91
C HIS A 238 7.52 1.05 5.62
N LEU A 239 7.34 0.28 4.56
CA LEU A 239 7.63 0.74 3.21
C LEU A 239 6.34 1.26 2.59
N VAL A 240 6.43 2.44 2.00
CA VAL A 240 5.28 3.20 1.55
C VAL A 240 5.55 3.71 0.12
N CYS A 241 4.62 3.52 -0.82
CA CYS A 241 4.75 3.97 -2.21
C CYS A 241 4.06 5.33 -2.40
N ARG A 242 4.58 6.18 -3.30
CA ARG A 242 3.92 7.39 -3.81
C ARG A 242 3.39 7.19 -5.21
#